data_AF-A0A838T9L2-F1
#
_entry.id   AF-A0A838T9L2-F1
#
_cell.length_a   1.000
_cell.length_b   1.000
_cell.length_c   1.000
_cell.angle_alpha   90.00
_cell.angle_beta   90.00
_cell.angle_gamma   90.00
#
_symmetry.space_group_name_H-M   'P 1'
#
loop_
_entity.id
_entity.type
_entity.pdbx_description
1 polymer ?
#
loop_
_entity_poly.entity_id
_entity_poly.type
_entity_poly.pdbx_seq_one_letter_code
_entity_poly.pdbx_strand_id
1 'polypeptide(L)'
;MSNHVHFIIAAPRANANLNVLVSNGKRFIAYGIVGRLKKSHRDGIIAELSGTVKPGDKKRGKLHQVFEPSFDARLIYNEKMLIQKIDYIHHNPVSGRWSLVRDFVFYPHSSAAFYELNKPCMFPVVHYSEILHGEQC
;
A
#
# COMPACT_ATOMS: atom_id res chain seq x y z
N MET A 1 6.18 -4.14 3.56
CA MET A 1 7.51 -3.73 4.08
C MET A 1 8.50 -3.62 2.94
N SER A 2 9.83 -3.66 3.13
CA SER A 2 10.80 -3.02 2.20
C SER A 2 10.64 -3.27 0.70
N ASN A 3 9.99 -4.35 0.27
CA ASN A 3 9.65 -4.67 -1.12
C ASN A 3 8.15 -4.85 -1.47
N HIS A 4 7.21 -4.71 -0.53
CA HIS A 4 5.77 -4.89 -0.76
C HIS A 4 4.92 -4.00 0.18
N VAL A 5 3.61 -3.92 0.00
CA VAL A 5 2.75 -3.09 0.85
C VAL A 5 1.45 -3.82 1.17
N HIS A 6 0.94 -3.61 2.39
CA HIS A 6 -0.37 -4.09 2.82
C HIS A 6 -1.23 -2.87 3.16
N PHE A 7 -2.48 -2.88 2.69
CA PHE A 7 -3.45 -1.82 2.96
C PHE A 7 -4.80 -2.45 3.29
N ILE A 8 -5.54 -1.75 4.13
CA ILE A 8 -6.97 -1.97 4.31
C ILE A 8 -7.66 -0.73 3.75
N ILE A 9 -8.65 -0.94 2.88
CA ILE A 9 -9.36 0.14 2.20
C ILE A 9 -10.85 -0.05 2.40
N ALA A 10 -11.55 1.03 2.75
CA ALA A 10 -12.99 1.11 2.62
C ALA A 10 -13.32 1.44 1.17
N ALA A 11 -14.20 0.66 0.54
CA ALA A 11 -14.63 0.94 -0.83
C ALA A 11 -15.41 2.27 -0.86
N PRO A 12 -15.08 3.20 -1.77
CA PRO A 12 -15.67 4.54 -1.76
C PRO A 12 -17.15 4.55 -2.17
N ARG A 13 -17.64 3.47 -2.79
CA ARG A 13 -19.02 3.30 -3.24
C ARG A 13 -19.40 1.81 -3.18
N ALA A 14 -20.69 1.54 -3.03
CA ALA A 14 -21.24 0.21 -3.27
C ALA A 14 -20.85 -0.27 -4.68
N ASN A 15 -20.44 -1.54 -4.80
CA ASN A 15 -20.04 -2.19 -6.06
C ASN A 15 -18.79 -1.61 -6.75
N ALA A 16 -17.90 -0.92 -6.02
CA ALA A 16 -16.62 -0.50 -6.58
C ALA A 16 -15.84 -1.70 -7.16
N ASN A 17 -15.38 -1.57 -8.42
CA ASN A 17 -14.58 -2.61 -9.05
C ASN A 17 -13.15 -2.60 -8.47
N LEU A 18 -12.84 -3.60 -7.65
CA LEU A 18 -11.57 -3.73 -6.95
C LEU A 18 -10.36 -3.77 -7.91
N ASN A 19 -10.48 -4.47 -9.04
CA ASN A 19 -9.40 -4.55 -10.02
C ASN A 19 -9.09 -3.19 -10.64
N VAL A 20 -10.12 -2.40 -10.94
CA VAL A 20 -9.95 -1.03 -11.46
C VAL A 20 -9.30 -0.14 -10.40
N LEU A 21 -9.78 -0.21 -9.15
CA LEU A 21 -9.27 0.58 -8.05
C LEU A 21 -7.78 0.31 -7.79
N VAL A 22 -7.39 -0.96 -7.66
CA VAL A 22 -5.99 -1.34 -7.39
C VAL A 22 -5.10 -1.07 -8.60
N SER A 23 -5.58 -1.34 -9.82
CA SER A 23 -4.81 -1.05 -11.05
C SER A 23 -4.48 0.45 -11.17
N ASN A 24 -5.48 1.31 -10.94
CA ASN A 24 -5.27 2.76 -10.95
C ASN A 24 -4.36 3.21 -9.81
N GLY A 25 -4.55 2.70 -8.59
CA GLY A 25 -3.68 2.98 -7.45
C GLY A 25 -2.22 2.65 -7.75
N LYS A 26 -1.94 1.42 -8.22
CA LYS A 26 -0.59 1.00 -8.64
C LYS A 26 -0.02 1.91 -9.73
N ARG A 27 -0.83 2.33 -10.71
CA ARG A 27 -0.38 3.23 -11.78
C ARG A 27 0.10 4.58 -11.23
N PHE A 28 -0.69 5.23 -10.39
CA PHE A 28 -0.32 6.54 -9.83
C PHE A 28 0.87 6.44 -8.88
N ILE A 29 0.92 5.39 -8.05
CA ILE A 29 2.08 5.15 -7.18
C ILE A 29 3.35 4.92 -8.02
N ALA A 30 3.26 4.15 -9.12
CA ALA A 30 4.38 3.92 -10.01
C ALA A 30 4.91 5.22 -10.64
N TYR A 31 4.02 6.14 -11.06
CA TYR A 31 4.42 7.46 -11.54
C TYR A 31 5.18 8.26 -10.48
N GLY A 32 4.69 8.26 -9.24
CA GLY A 32 5.37 8.91 -8.11
C GLY A 32 6.76 8.31 -7.84
N ILE A 33 6.89 6.98 -7.84
CA ILE A 33 8.17 6.28 -7.65
C ILE A 33 9.15 6.62 -8.76
N VAL A 34 8.77 6.46 -10.03
CA VAL A 34 9.63 6.76 -11.18
C VAL A 34 10.03 8.24 -11.19
N GLY A 35 9.09 9.14 -10.88
CA GLY A 35 9.38 10.57 -10.75
C GLY A 35 10.46 10.88 -9.72
N ARG A 36 10.41 10.23 -8.54
CA ARG A 36 11.46 10.35 -7.52
C ARG A 36 12.79 9.76 -7.96
N LEU A 37 12.78 8.58 -8.58
CA LEU A 37 14.00 7.95 -9.11
C LEU A 37 14.70 8.84 -10.14
N LYS A 38 13.94 9.49 -11.03
CA LYS A 38 14.47 10.45 -12.02
C LYS A 38 15.10 11.66 -11.33
N LYS A 39 14.40 12.25 -10.35
CA LYS A 39 14.92 13.38 -9.57
C LYS A 39 16.18 13.04 -8.77
N SER A 40 16.31 11.80 -8.33
CA SER A 40 17.49 11.30 -7.60
C SER A 40 18.57 10.70 -8.51
N HIS A 41 18.47 10.87 -9.83
CA HIS A 41 19.43 10.35 -10.83
C HIS A 41 19.72 8.85 -10.68
N ARG A 42 18.68 8.05 -10.40
CA ARG A 42 18.79 6.58 -10.24
C ARG A 42 18.58 5.87 -11.58
N ASP A 43 19.37 6.23 -12.59
CA ASP A 43 19.15 5.80 -13.98
C ASP A 43 19.27 4.29 -14.17
N GLY A 44 20.15 3.62 -13.42
CA GLY A 44 20.27 2.16 -13.46
C GLY A 44 18.96 1.45 -13.07
N ILE A 45 18.29 1.91 -12.01
CA ILE A 45 17.00 1.35 -11.57
C ILE A 45 15.92 1.64 -12.62
N ILE A 46 15.92 2.84 -13.21
CA ILE A 46 14.95 3.21 -14.25
C ILE A 46 15.12 2.31 -15.48
N ALA A 47 16.36 2.03 -15.88
CA ALA A 47 16.68 1.15 -16.99
C ALA A 47 16.20 -0.28 -16.71
N GLU A 48 16.45 -0.81 -15.50
CA GLU A 48 15.96 -2.12 -15.07
C GLU A 48 14.42 -2.22 -15.13
N LEU A 49 13.73 -1.22 -14.57
CA LEU A 49 12.27 -1.15 -14.59
C LEU A 49 11.71 -1.02 -16.01
N SER A 50 12.43 -0.40 -16.93
CA SER A 50 12.05 -0.28 -18.34
C SER A 50 12.30 -1.60 -19.11
N GLY A 51 13.41 -2.27 -18.79
CA GLY A 51 13.80 -3.54 -19.39
C GLY A 51 12.83 -4.68 -19.10
N THR A 52 12.25 -4.69 -17.89
CA THR A 52 11.31 -5.72 -17.41
C THR A 52 9.88 -5.57 -17.92
N VAL A 53 9.55 -4.52 -18.68
CA VAL A 53 8.22 -4.35 -19.28
C VAL A 53 8.00 -5.38 -20.39
N LYS A 54 6.89 -6.13 -20.30
CA LYS A 54 6.51 -7.13 -21.31
C LYS A 54 6.25 -6.48 -22.68
N PRO A 55 6.55 -7.15 -23.81
CA PRO A 55 6.38 -6.59 -25.15
C PRO A 55 4.96 -6.06 -25.45
N GLY A 56 3.92 -6.78 -25.03
CA GLY A 56 2.53 -6.35 -25.21
C GLY A 56 2.18 -5.06 -24.44
N ASP A 57 2.73 -4.90 -23.24
CA ASP A 57 2.54 -3.70 -22.43
C ASP A 57 3.35 -2.51 -22.99
N LYS A 58 4.54 -2.76 -23.54
CA LYS A 58 5.32 -1.73 -24.27
C LYS A 58 4.52 -1.17 -25.43
N LYS A 59 3.86 -2.02 -26.24
CA LYS A 59 2.98 -1.60 -27.34
C LYS A 59 1.81 -0.72 -26.88
N ARG A 60 1.35 -0.91 -25.65
CA ARG A 60 0.29 -0.10 -25.00
C ARG A 60 0.82 1.16 -24.32
N GLY A 61 2.09 1.50 -24.48
CA GLY A 61 2.72 2.70 -23.94
C GLY A 61 3.18 2.58 -22.48
N LYS A 62 3.24 1.37 -21.90
CA LYS A 62 3.81 1.20 -20.56
C LYS A 62 5.33 1.35 -20.62
N LEU A 63 5.86 2.27 -19.82
CA LEU A 63 7.29 2.59 -19.82
C LEU A 63 8.10 1.87 -18.74
N HIS A 64 7.50 1.59 -17.57
CA HIS A 64 8.21 1.02 -16.42
C HIS A 64 7.35 -0.04 -15.70
N GLN A 65 7.97 -1.13 -15.25
CA GLN A 65 7.34 -2.21 -14.50
C GLN A 65 7.68 -2.10 -13.01
N VAL A 66 7.03 -1.18 -12.29
CA VAL A 66 7.31 -0.92 -10.87
C VAL A 66 6.75 -1.99 -9.92
N PHE A 67 5.56 -2.51 -10.24
CA PHE A 67 4.89 -3.52 -9.41
C PHE A 67 4.90 -4.87 -10.10
N GLU A 68 4.93 -5.93 -9.31
CA GLU A 68 4.59 -7.27 -9.80
C GLU A 68 3.15 -7.30 -10.34
N PRO A 69 2.89 -8.13 -11.37
CA PRO A 69 1.54 -8.39 -11.84
C PRO A 69 0.65 -8.96 -10.73
N SER A 70 -0.66 -8.73 -10.84
CA SER A 70 -1.66 -9.18 -9.85
C SER A 70 -1.54 -8.51 -8.48
N PHE A 71 -2.45 -8.82 -7.56
CA PHE A 71 -2.43 -8.43 -6.15
C PHE A 71 -3.27 -9.42 -5.35
N ASP A 72 -2.97 -9.56 -4.07
CA ASP A 72 -3.80 -10.36 -3.17
C ASP A 72 -4.82 -9.47 -2.47
N ALA A 73 -6.07 -9.92 -2.47
CA ALA A 73 -7.14 -9.25 -1.75
C ALA A 73 -8.00 -10.25 -0.98
N ARG A 74 -8.45 -9.82 0.20
CA ARG A 74 -9.36 -10.56 1.06
C ARG A 74 -10.45 -9.62 1.51
N LEU A 75 -11.71 -10.01 1.30
CA LEU A 75 -12.85 -9.27 1.81
C LEU A 75 -12.89 -9.37 3.34
N ILE A 76 -13.01 -8.24 4.01
CA ILE A 76 -13.22 -8.16 5.45
C ILE A 76 -14.71 -7.96 5.66
N TYR A 77 -15.36 -8.94 6.27
CA TYR A 77 -16.83 -8.98 6.41
C TYR A 77 -17.31 -8.73 7.85
N ASN A 78 -16.40 -8.62 8.83
CA ASN A 78 -16.73 -8.21 10.19
C ASN A 78 -15.56 -7.52 10.88
N GLU A 79 -15.87 -6.83 11.97
CA GLU A 79 -14.93 -6.05 12.78
C GLU A 79 -13.85 -6.92 13.43
N LYS A 80 -14.19 -8.12 13.89
CA LYS A 80 -13.21 -9.07 14.46
C LYS A 80 -12.09 -9.40 13.46
N MET A 81 -12.46 -9.66 12.21
CA MET A 81 -11.50 -9.90 11.12
C MET A 81 -10.72 -8.63 10.78
N LEU A 82 -11.36 -7.46 10.82
CA LEU A 82 -10.70 -6.18 10.59
C LEU A 82 -9.56 -5.96 11.59
N ILE A 83 -9.85 -6.07 12.89
CA ILE A 83 -8.88 -5.91 13.97
C ILE A 83 -7.73 -6.91 13.79
N GLN A 84 -8.04 -8.18 13.53
CA GLN A 84 -7.00 -9.19 13.27
C GLN A 84 -6.07 -8.80 12.11
N LYS A 85 -6.59 -8.17 11.05
CA LYS A 85 -5.77 -7.73 9.91
C LYS A 85 -4.98 -6.47 10.22
N ILE A 86 -5.54 -5.54 10.99
CA ILE A 86 -4.80 -4.36 11.48
C ILE A 86 -3.60 -4.83 12.30
N ASP A 87 -3.83 -5.69 13.30
CA ASP A 87 -2.77 -6.23 14.17
C ASP A 87 -1.68 -6.93 13.35
N TYR A 88 -2.07 -7.80 12.43
CA TYR A 88 -1.14 -8.49 11.55
C TYR A 88 -0.27 -7.53 10.72
N ILE A 89 -0.88 -6.50 10.12
CA ILE A 89 -0.18 -5.52 9.28
C ILE A 89 0.77 -4.69 10.14
N HIS A 90 0.31 -4.23 11.32
CA HIS A 90 1.10 -3.41 12.24
C HIS A 90 2.31 -4.16 12.76
N HIS A 91 2.19 -5.44 13.11
CA HIS A 91 3.30 -6.25 13.64
C HIS A 91 4.23 -6.81 12.55
N ASN A 92 3.89 -6.69 11.27
CA ASN A 92 4.72 -7.18 10.17
C ASN A 92 6.17 -6.64 10.16
N PRO A 93 6.43 -5.35 10.43
CA PRO A 93 7.79 -4.79 10.45
C PRO A 93 8.70 -5.39 11.53
N VAL A 94 8.15 -5.92 12.63
CA VAL A 94 8.92 -6.50 13.74
C VAL A 94 8.96 -8.04 13.72
N SER A 95 8.28 -8.66 12.75
CA SER A 95 8.08 -10.11 12.72
C SER A 95 8.93 -10.80 11.66
N GLY A 96 9.36 -12.02 11.98
CA GLY A 96 10.02 -12.93 11.04
C GLY A 96 11.29 -12.35 10.44
N ARG A 97 11.37 -12.33 9.10
CA ARG A 97 12.57 -11.90 8.37
C ARG A 97 12.79 -10.38 8.30
N TRP A 98 11.80 -9.59 8.72
CA TRP A 98 11.86 -8.14 8.55
C TRP A 98 12.66 -7.48 9.66
N SER A 99 12.26 -7.67 10.92
CA SER A 99 12.93 -7.14 12.12
C SER A 99 13.48 -5.72 11.93
N LEU A 100 12.68 -4.85 11.29
CA LEU A 100 13.10 -3.53 10.79
C LEU A 100 13.20 -2.51 11.90
N VAL A 101 12.44 -2.70 12.98
CA VAL A 101 12.41 -1.88 14.19
C VAL A 101 12.23 -2.81 15.39
N ARG A 102 12.51 -2.31 16.60
CA ARG A 102 12.34 -3.09 17.84
C ARG A 102 10.88 -3.18 18.30
N ASP A 103 10.11 -2.14 18.03
CA ASP A 103 8.70 -2.03 18.39
C ASP A 103 7.92 -1.54 17.17
N PHE A 104 6.77 -2.16 16.92
CA PHE A 104 5.96 -1.94 15.73
C PHE A 104 5.39 -0.51 15.66
N VAL A 105 5.18 0.13 16.82
CA VAL A 105 4.75 1.53 16.89
C VAL A 105 5.83 2.51 16.40
N PHE A 106 7.09 2.08 16.30
CA PHE A 106 8.19 2.91 15.80
C PHE A 106 8.47 2.75 14.31
N TYR A 107 7.72 1.90 13.58
CA TYR A 107 7.90 1.80 12.14
C TYR A 107 7.23 3.00 11.43
N PRO A 108 8.00 3.94 10.83
CA PRO A 108 7.44 5.20 10.34
C PRO A 108 6.51 5.03 9.12
N HIS A 109 6.60 3.90 8.43
CA HIS A 109 5.79 3.60 7.23
C HIS A 109 4.58 2.70 7.56
N SER A 110 4.07 2.78 8.79
CA SER A 110 2.85 2.10 9.26
C SER A 110 1.94 3.09 9.99
N SER A 111 0.65 2.75 10.06
CA SER A 111 -0.32 3.46 10.89
C SER A 111 -0.33 3.03 12.36
N ALA A 112 0.57 2.14 12.79
CA ALA A 112 0.62 1.64 14.17
C ALA A 112 0.69 2.76 15.22
N ALA A 113 1.57 3.75 15.03
CA ALA A 113 1.68 4.88 15.96
C ALA A 113 0.41 5.73 16.07
N PHE A 114 -0.39 5.78 15.00
CA PHE A 114 -1.68 6.47 15.00
C PHE A 114 -2.70 5.73 15.87
N TYR A 115 -2.76 4.41 15.75
CA TYR A 115 -3.67 3.58 16.55
C TYR A 115 -3.26 3.52 18.03
N GLU A 116 -1.98 3.25 18.31
CA GLU A 116 -1.52 2.94 19.67
C GLU A 116 -1.10 4.18 20.48
N LEU A 117 -0.56 5.20 19.79
CA LEU A 117 0.04 6.36 20.44
C LEU A 117 -0.67 7.67 20.13
N ASN A 118 -1.77 7.64 19.36
CA ASN A 118 -2.47 8.83 18.86
C ASN A 118 -1.55 9.83 18.14
N LYS A 119 -0.49 9.32 17.48
CA LYS A 119 0.46 10.16 16.73
C LYS A 119 0.04 10.29 15.27
N PRO A 120 0.19 11.48 14.65
CA PRO A 120 -0.14 11.65 13.24
C PRO A 120 0.76 10.76 12.36
N CYS A 121 0.16 10.18 11.32
CA CYS A 121 0.89 9.49 10.26
C CYS A 121 1.47 10.49 9.25
N MET A 122 2.54 10.11 8.55
CA MET A 122 3.08 10.88 7.41
C MET A 122 2.16 10.89 6.18
N PHE A 123 1.04 10.18 6.24
CA PHE A 123 0.05 10.03 5.19
C PHE A 123 -1.35 10.03 5.84
N PRO A 124 -2.38 10.49 5.11
CA PRO A 124 -3.74 10.51 5.65
C PRO A 124 -4.22 9.09 5.95
N VAL A 125 -4.75 8.91 7.17
CA VAL A 125 -5.40 7.68 7.63
C VAL A 125 -6.67 8.07 8.39
N VAL A 126 -7.63 7.15 8.41
CA VAL A 126 -8.88 7.29 9.17
C VAL A 126 -8.95 6.10 10.14
N HIS A 127 -9.39 6.34 11.37
CA HIS A 127 -9.57 5.24 12.31
C HIS A 127 -10.78 4.40 11.88
N TYR A 128 -10.69 3.07 11.95
CA TYR A 128 -11.77 2.23 11.40
C TYR A 128 -13.11 2.45 12.11
N SER A 129 -13.10 2.86 13.38
CA SER A 129 -14.32 3.16 14.14
C SER A 129 -15.12 4.30 13.51
N GLU A 130 -14.46 5.28 12.89
CA GLU A 130 -15.15 6.36 12.19
C GLU A 130 -15.89 5.86 10.95
N ILE A 131 -15.41 4.76 10.34
CA ILE A 131 -16.03 4.15 9.17
C ILE A 131 -17.16 3.19 9.56
N LEU A 132 -16.99 2.41 10.64
CA LEU A 132 -17.96 1.41 11.07
C LEU A 132 -19.06 1.97 11.99
N HIS A 133 -18.69 2.94 12.83
CA HIS A 133 -19.53 3.47 13.91
C HIS A 133 -19.77 4.98 13.80
N GLY A 134 -19.15 5.65 12.82
CA GLY A 134 -19.45 7.05 12.53
C GLY A 134 -20.90 7.20 12.09
N GLU A 135 -21.56 8.25 12.56
CA GLU A 135 -22.90 8.62 12.07
C GLU A 135 -22.81 8.84 10.56
N GLN A 136 -23.55 8.03 9.79
CA GLN A 136 -23.76 8.30 8.37
C GLN A 136 -24.54 9.62 8.29
N CYS A 137 -23.87 10.71 7.90
CA CYS A 137 -24.56 11.93 7.49
C CYS A 137 -25.42 11.68 6.24
#